data_AF-A0A060C8A8-F1
#
_entry.id   AF-A0A060C8A8-F1
#
_cell.length_a   1.000
_cell.length_b   1.000
_cell.length_c   1.000
_cell.angle_alpha   90.00
_cell.angle_beta   90.00
_cell.angle_gamma   90.00
#
_symmetry.space_group_name_H-M   'P 1'
#
loop_
_entity.id
_entity.type
_entity.pdbx_description
1 polymer ?
#
loop_
_entity_poly.entity_id
_entity_poly.type
_entity_poly.pdbx_seq_one_letter_code
_entity_poly.pdbx_strand_id
1 'polypeptide(L)'
;AVAHAIFNYVTYTGDVNYLRQEGLDVLAGIGKFWAGRVHFSKRAGKYMIHGVTGPNEYENNVNNNWYTNRIAAWCLTYLLEAADLAGPERARSRADPWRSGAYAENRAEHVLPGGFRIEDLRPAGIPSWTRTYGPRRIFRPRTGPVNQHWSWDRILRSCYIKQADVLQGL
;
A
#
# COMPACT_ATOMS: atom_id res chain seq x y z
N ALA A 1 -5.08 -6.01 -1.15
CA ALA A 1 -6.10 -7.08 -1.11
C ALA A 1 -5.54 -8.43 -1.53
N VAL A 2 -5.12 -8.64 -2.79
CA VAL A 2 -4.68 -9.97 -3.29
C VAL A 2 -3.48 -10.54 -2.52
N ALA A 3 -2.41 -9.77 -2.32
CA ALA A 3 -1.25 -10.23 -1.52
C ALA A 3 -1.63 -10.63 -0.08
N HIS A 4 -2.57 -9.89 0.53
CA HIS A 4 -3.07 -10.18 1.88
C HIS A 4 -3.98 -11.42 1.91
N ALA A 5 -4.69 -11.71 0.82
CA ALA A 5 -5.45 -12.95 0.69
C ALA A 5 -4.54 -14.17 0.61
N ILE A 6 -3.43 -14.08 -0.14
CA ILE A 6 -2.39 -15.10 -0.18
C ILE A 6 -1.80 -15.32 1.22
N PHE A 7 -1.43 -14.23 1.91
CA PHE A 7 -0.94 -14.30 3.29
C PHE A 7 -1.94 -15.02 4.20
N ASN A 8 -3.19 -14.57 4.23
CA ASN A 8 -4.23 -15.21 5.06
C ASN A 8 -4.38 -16.69 4.73
N TYR A 9 -4.45 -17.06 3.45
CA TYR A 9 -4.56 -18.46 3.03
C TYR A 9 -3.42 -19.31 3.61
N VAL A 10 -2.17 -18.87 3.44
CA VAL A 10 -0.99 -19.59 3.93
C VAL A 10 -0.99 -19.64 5.46
N THR A 11 -1.31 -18.53 6.13
CA THR A 11 -1.38 -18.46 7.60
C THR A 11 -2.44 -19.41 8.17
N TYR A 12 -3.61 -19.50 7.55
CA TYR A 12 -4.70 -20.34 8.06
C TYR A 12 -4.54 -21.82 7.72
N THR A 13 -3.96 -22.15 6.57
CA THR A 13 -3.84 -23.54 6.09
C THR A 13 -2.49 -24.18 6.40
N GLY A 14 -1.45 -23.37 6.59
CA GLY A 14 -0.06 -23.84 6.67
C GLY A 14 0.53 -24.26 5.32
N ASP A 15 -0.15 -24.02 4.19
CA ASP A 15 0.33 -24.41 2.86
C ASP A 15 1.43 -23.48 2.33
N VAL A 16 2.65 -23.71 2.83
CA VAL A 16 3.85 -23.00 2.37
C VAL A 16 4.25 -23.43 0.95
N ASN A 17 3.82 -24.60 0.47
CA ASN A 17 4.16 -25.06 -0.89
C ASN A 17 3.48 -24.17 -1.94
N TYR A 18 2.20 -23.84 -1.73
CA TYR A 18 1.50 -22.85 -2.55
C TYR A 18 2.24 -21.49 -2.56
N LEU A 19 2.69 -21.02 -1.39
CA LEU A 19 3.42 -19.75 -1.30
C LEU A 19 4.70 -19.77 -2.14
N ARG A 20 5.49 -20.84 -2.04
CA ARG A 20 6.77 -21.01 -2.74
C ARG A 20 6.61 -21.13 -4.26
N GLN A 21 5.48 -21.64 -4.71
CA GLN A 21 5.22 -21.95 -6.11
C GLN A 21 4.40 -20.85 -6.77
N GLU A 22 3.07 -20.88 -6.65
CA GLU A 22 2.15 -20.00 -7.37
C GLU A 22 1.97 -18.65 -6.67
N GLY A 23 1.95 -18.64 -5.34
CA GLY A 23 1.78 -17.42 -4.55
C GLY A 23 2.90 -16.40 -4.82
N LEU A 24 4.15 -16.88 -4.93
CA LEU A 24 5.31 -16.03 -5.22
C LEU A 24 5.18 -15.30 -6.56
N ASP A 25 4.65 -15.95 -7.59
CA ASP A 25 4.51 -15.34 -8.93
C ASP A 25 3.51 -14.17 -8.90
N VAL A 26 2.41 -14.33 -8.14
CA VAL A 26 1.43 -13.26 -7.93
C VAL A 26 2.04 -12.12 -7.11
N LEU A 27 2.74 -12.44 -6.02
CA LEU A 27 3.42 -11.44 -5.19
C LEU A 27 4.47 -10.66 -5.99
N ALA A 28 5.22 -11.32 -6.87
CA ALA A 28 6.22 -10.67 -7.72
C ALA A 28 5.58 -9.66 -8.69
N GLY A 29 4.43 -10.01 -9.29
CA GLY A 29 3.65 -9.09 -10.11
C GLY A 29 3.16 -7.86 -9.33
N ILE A 30 2.68 -8.06 -8.11
CA ILE A 30 2.24 -6.98 -7.21
C ILE A 30 3.43 -6.10 -6.79
N GLY A 31 4.58 -6.70 -6.48
CA GLY A 31 5.81 -5.98 -6.14
C GLY A 31 6.30 -5.11 -7.30
N LYS A 32 6.27 -5.65 -8.53
CA LYS A 32 6.59 -4.89 -9.76
C LYS A 32 5.72 -3.65 -9.90
N PHE A 33 4.41 -3.81 -9.70
CA PHE A 33 3.45 -2.72 -9.78
C PHE A 33 3.77 -1.63 -8.76
N TRP A 34 3.96 -1.99 -7.48
CA TRP A 34 4.24 -1.00 -6.44
C TRP A 34 5.58 -0.30 -6.64
N ALA A 35 6.64 -1.04 -6.97
CA ALA A 35 7.95 -0.46 -7.24
C ALA A 35 7.90 0.55 -8.40
N GLY A 36 7.15 0.24 -9.48
CA GLY A 36 6.97 1.16 -10.61
C GLY A 36 6.06 2.36 -10.32
N ARG A 37 5.25 2.30 -9.25
CA ARG A 37 4.31 3.36 -8.87
C ARG A 37 4.94 4.43 -7.97
N VAL A 38 6.01 4.06 -7.29
CA VAL A 38 6.77 4.92 -6.38
C VAL A 38 7.78 5.74 -7.19
N HIS A 39 7.93 7.02 -6.84
CA HIS A 39 8.95 7.88 -7.42
C HIS A 39 9.55 8.79 -6.36
N PHE A 40 10.80 9.20 -6.56
CA PHE A 40 11.47 10.15 -5.68
C PHE A 40 11.06 11.58 -6.01
N SER A 41 10.50 12.28 -5.03
CA SER A 41 10.22 13.72 -5.13
C SER A 41 11.43 14.51 -4.66
N LYS A 42 12.17 15.09 -5.61
CA LYS A 42 13.32 15.97 -5.31
C LYS A 42 12.94 17.13 -4.40
N ARG A 43 11.74 17.69 -4.59
CA ARG A 43 11.23 18.81 -3.78
C ARG A 43 10.98 18.42 -2.33
N ALA A 44 10.44 17.22 -2.09
CA ALA A 44 10.13 16.75 -0.74
C ALA A 44 11.30 15.99 -0.09
N GLY A 45 12.31 15.60 -0.88
CA GLY A 45 13.40 14.74 -0.43
C GLY A 45 12.95 13.35 -0.01
N LYS A 46 11.85 12.85 -0.58
CA LYS A 46 11.18 11.60 -0.15
C LYS A 46 10.59 10.84 -1.33
N TYR A 47 10.44 9.53 -1.18
CA TYR A 47 9.64 8.70 -2.07
C TYR A 47 8.15 8.92 -1.84
N MET A 48 7.38 9.01 -2.93
CA MET A 48 5.96 9.37 -2.87
C MET A 48 5.12 8.52 -3.83
N ILE A 49 3.86 8.31 -3.44
CA ILE A 49 2.81 7.74 -4.27
C ILE A 49 1.75 8.82 -4.48
N HIS A 50 1.74 9.43 -5.66
CA HIS A 50 0.83 10.55 -5.98
C HIS A 50 -0.44 10.10 -6.67
N GLY A 51 -1.53 10.86 -6.53
CA GLY A 51 -2.75 10.68 -7.29
C GLY A 51 -3.39 9.31 -7.09
N VAL A 52 -3.67 8.97 -5.83
CA VAL A 52 -4.34 7.73 -5.43
C VAL A 52 -5.68 8.02 -4.77
N THR A 53 -6.51 7.00 -4.73
CA THR A 53 -7.74 6.97 -3.94
C THR A 53 -7.59 5.82 -2.96
N GLY A 54 -7.63 6.13 -1.66
CA GLY A 54 -7.57 5.12 -0.60
C GLY A 54 -8.91 4.38 -0.44
N PRO A 55 -9.06 3.55 0.62
CA PRO A 55 -10.35 2.98 0.98
C PRO A 55 -11.45 4.04 1.15
N ASN A 56 -11.11 5.23 1.68
CA ASN A 56 -12.05 6.35 1.68
C ASN A 56 -12.15 7.00 0.29
N GLU A 57 -13.14 6.58 -0.50
CA GLU A 57 -13.36 7.13 -1.86
C GLU A 57 -13.80 8.61 -1.88
N TYR A 58 -14.20 9.19 -0.75
CA TYR A 58 -14.46 10.63 -0.66
C TYR A 58 -13.16 11.47 -0.59
N GLU A 59 -12.00 10.80 -0.53
CA GLU A 59 -10.69 11.39 -0.78
C GLU A 59 -10.08 10.77 -2.04
N ASN A 60 -10.24 11.46 -3.17
CA ASN A 60 -9.71 11.03 -4.45
C ASN A 60 -8.51 11.87 -4.91
N ASN A 61 -7.67 11.28 -5.76
CA ASN A 61 -6.48 11.93 -6.31
C ASN A 61 -5.57 12.58 -5.24
N VAL A 62 -5.49 11.94 -4.08
CA VAL A 62 -4.65 12.39 -2.96
C VAL A 62 -3.24 11.84 -3.10
N ASN A 63 -2.29 12.52 -2.45
CA ASN A 63 -0.90 12.10 -2.43
C ASN A 63 -0.61 11.42 -1.10
N ASN A 64 0.13 10.30 -1.14
CA ASN A 64 0.56 9.55 0.04
C ASN A 64 -0.59 9.21 1.00
N ASN A 65 -1.71 8.68 0.47
CA ASN A 65 -2.75 8.12 1.32
C ASN A 65 -2.11 7.09 2.28
N TRP A 66 -2.43 7.22 3.58
CA TRP A 66 -1.76 6.46 4.63
C TRP A 66 -1.93 4.94 4.44
N TYR A 67 -3.16 4.50 4.16
CA TYR A 67 -3.45 3.09 3.94
C TYR A 67 -2.72 2.57 2.70
N THR A 68 -2.77 3.30 1.58
CA THR A 68 -2.10 2.93 0.33
C THR A 68 -0.60 2.77 0.51
N ASN A 69 0.06 3.73 1.17
CA ASN A 69 1.49 3.65 1.45
C ASN A 69 1.83 2.46 2.36
N ARG A 70 1.03 2.24 3.41
CA ARG A 70 1.21 1.11 4.33
C ARG A 70 1.05 -0.24 3.64
N ILE A 71 -0.01 -0.44 2.85
CA ILE A 71 -0.25 -1.72 2.18
C ILE A 71 0.76 -1.97 1.06
N ALA A 72 1.24 -0.92 0.38
CA ALA A 72 2.33 -1.04 -0.60
C ALA A 72 3.63 -1.52 0.06
N ALA A 73 4.03 -0.88 1.17
CA ALA A 73 5.19 -1.29 1.94
C ALA A 73 5.06 -2.73 2.44
N TRP A 74 3.89 -3.09 2.98
CA TRP A 74 3.62 -4.44 3.46
C TRP A 74 3.69 -5.49 2.35
N CYS A 75 3.14 -5.22 1.16
CA CYS A 75 3.20 -6.14 0.03
C CYS A 75 4.65 -6.40 -0.42
N LEU A 76 5.49 -5.36 -0.44
CA LEU A 76 6.90 -5.48 -0.80
C LEU A 76 7.68 -6.27 0.26
N THR A 77 7.42 -6.03 1.55
CA THR A 77 8.02 -6.81 2.63
C THR A 77 7.61 -8.29 2.53
N TYR A 78 6.32 -8.58 2.35
CA TYR A 78 5.84 -9.96 2.28
C TYR A 78 6.36 -10.70 1.04
N LEU A 79 6.56 -10.01 -0.09
CA LEU A 79 7.25 -10.58 -1.25
C LEU A 79 8.69 -10.99 -0.92
N LEU A 80 9.44 -10.16 -0.17
CA LEU A 80 10.81 -10.49 0.23
C LEU A 80 10.83 -11.72 1.15
N GLU A 81 9.95 -11.76 2.15
CA GLU A 81 9.80 -12.93 3.03
C GLU A 81 9.44 -14.20 2.26
N ALA A 82 8.49 -14.12 1.31
CA ALA A 82 8.11 -15.25 0.47
C ALA A 82 9.26 -15.72 -0.45
N ALA A 83 10.05 -14.79 -0.99
CA ALA A 83 11.22 -15.10 -1.79
C ALA A 83 12.32 -15.81 -0.97
N ASP A 84 12.46 -15.44 0.30
CA ASP A 84 13.37 -16.11 1.25
C ASP A 84 12.97 -17.56 1.48
N LEU A 85 11.68 -17.81 1.66
CA LEU A 85 11.14 -19.16 1.84
C LEU A 85 11.22 -20.03 0.58
N ALA A 86 11.15 -19.44 -0.61
CA ALA A 86 11.21 -20.16 -1.90
C ALA A 86 12.64 -20.54 -2.33
N GLY A 87 13.66 -19.96 -1.69
CA GLY A 87 15.05 -20.21 -2.02
C GLY A 87 15.57 -19.40 -3.21
N PRO A 88 16.90 -19.25 -3.32
CA PRO A 88 17.54 -18.27 -4.20
C PRO A 88 17.38 -18.56 -5.69
N GLU A 89 17.17 -19.82 -6.09
CA GLU A 89 16.96 -20.19 -7.49
C GLU A 89 15.59 -19.74 -7.99
N ARG A 90 14.53 -20.08 -7.24
CA ARG A 90 13.17 -19.69 -7.58
C ARG A 90 12.99 -18.18 -7.49
N ALA A 91 13.50 -17.55 -6.43
CA ALA A 91 13.49 -16.10 -6.28
C ALA A 91 14.13 -15.40 -7.50
N ARG A 92 15.30 -15.85 -7.97
CA ARG A 92 15.96 -15.27 -9.15
C ARG A 92 15.19 -15.44 -10.46
N SER A 93 14.45 -16.54 -10.62
CA SER A 93 13.72 -16.84 -11.87
C SER A 93 12.39 -16.08 -12.04
N ARG A 94 11.74 -15.65 -10.93
CA ARG A 94 10.38 -15.10 -10.94
C ARG A 94 10.21 -13.78 -10.21
N ALA A 95 11.03 -13.50 -9.19
CA ALA A 95 11.23 -12.14 -8.72
C ALA A 95 12.18 -11.44 -9.72
N ASP A 96 11.77 -11.36 -10.99
CA ASP A 96 12.47 -10.70 -12.09
C ASP A 96 11.62 -9.53 -12.65
N PRO A 97 11.38 -8.52 -11.81
CA PRO A 97 11.60 -7.13 -12.20
C PRO A 97 13.06 -6.65 -12.06
N TRP A 98 13.92 -7.50 -11.48
CA TRP A 98 15.13 -7.13 -10.73
C TRP A 98 16.41 -7.64 -11.40
N ARG A 99 16.39 -7.74 -12.74
CA ARG A 99 17.44 -8.27 -13.64
C ARG A 99 18.83 -7.62 -13.55
N SER A 100 19.02 -6.61 -12.72
CA SER A 100 20.31 -5.93 -12.55
C SER A 100 20.77 -5.95 -11.10
N GLY A 101 21.28 -7.08 -10.60
CA GLY A 101 22.15 -7.19 -9.41
C GLY A 101 21.62 -6.74 -8.03
N ALA A 102 20.59 -5.91 -7.96
CA ALA A 102 20.23 -5.13 -6.78
C ALA A 102 19.42 -5.93 -5.74
N TYR A 103 18.76 -7.03 -6.15
CA TYR A 103 17.99 -7.88 -5.23
C TYR A 103 18.88 -8.74 -4.33
N ALA A 104 20.04 -9.18 -4.84
CA ALA A 104 20.95 -10.05 -4.11
C ALA A 104 21.86 -9.27 -3.14
N GLU A 105 22.23 -8.03 -3.48
CA GLU A 105 23.19 -7.23 -2.72
C GLU A 105 22.57 -6.44 -1.55
N ASN A 106 21.23 -6.28 -1.49
CA ASN A 106 20.56 -5.42 -0.51
C ASN A 106 19.41 -6.09 0.28
N ARG A 107 19.42 -7.43 0.35
CA ARG A 107 18.38 -8.22 1.03
C ARG A 107 18.18 -7.84 2.50
N ALA A 108 19.25 -7.44 3.19
CA ALA A 108 19.23 -7.03 4.60
C ALA A 108 18.70 -5.61 4.84
N GLU A 109 18.66 -4.75 3.81
CA GLU A 109 18.28 -3.34 3.95
C GLU A 109 16.94 -2.97 3.29
N HIS A 110 16.24 -3.95 2.68
CA HIS A 110 14.99 -3.71 1.93
C HIS A 110 15.11 -2.59 0.87
N VAL A 111 16.28 -2.46 0.23
CA VAL A 111 16.55 -1.42 -0.79
C VAL A 111 16.21 -1.93 -2.18
N LEU A 112 15.33 -1.21 -2.89
CA LEU A 112 14.91 -1.43 -4.26
C LEU A 112 15.75 -0.59 -5.26
N PRO A 113 15.72 -0.90 -6.57
CA PRO A 113 16.45 -0.16 -7.60
C PRO A 113 16.25 1.36 -7.49
N GLY A 114 17.35 2.12 -7.58
CA GLY A 114 17.35 3.57 -7.37
C GLY A 114 17.59 4.01 -5.92
N GLY A 115 17.83 3.08 -4.98
CA GLY A 115 18.12 3.39 -3.58
C GLY A 115 16.85 3.61 -2.73
N PHE A 116 15.71 3.08 -3.19
CA PHE A 116 14.42 3.21 -2.53
C PHE A 116 14.28 2.17 -1.41
N ARG A 117 14.09 2.58 -0.16
CA ARG A 117 13.84 1.65 0.95
C ARG A 117 12.36 1.45 1.18
N ILE A 118 11.91 0.23 1.48
CA ILE A 118 10.50 -0.04 1.81
C ILE A 118 10.03 0.85 2.99
N GLU A 119 10.93 1.12 3.91
CA GLU A 119 10.76 2.00 5.07
C GLU A 119 10.39 3.42 4.66
N ASP A 120 10.82 3.90 3.49
CA ASP A 120 10.48 5.24 2.98
C ASP A 120 8.98 5.38 2.66
N LEU A 121 8.26 4.26 2.46
CA LEU A 121 6.80 4.26 2.34
C LEU A 121 6.08 4.11 3.67
N ARG A 122 6.72 3.58 4.71
CA ARG A 122 6.04 3.31 5.98
C ARG A 122 5.60 4.64 6.58
N PRO A 123 4.29 4.85 6.79
CA PRO A 123 3.83 6.10 7.38
C PRO A 123 4.38 6.28 8.80
N ALA A 124 4.77 7.50 9.14
CA ALA A 124 5.21 7.84 10.50
C ALA A 124 4.00 7.87 11.45
N GLY A 125 3.74 6.76 12.13
CA GLY A 125 2.64 6.62 13.08
C GLY A 125 1.25 6.65 12.46
N ILE A 126 0.22 6.72 13.32
CA ILE A 126 -1.16 7.00 12.89
C ILE A 126 -1.21 8.47 12.47
N PRO A 127 -1.68 8.81 11.26
CA PRO A 127 -1.67 10.18 10.82
C PRO A 127 -2.63 10.96 11.71
N SER A 128 -2.17 12.09 12.26
CA SER A 128 -3.11 13.10 12.73
C SER A 128 -3.86 13.57 11.48
N TRP A 129 -5.19 13.40 11.46
CA TRP A 129 -6.04 13.91 10.37
C TRP A 129 -5.84 15.42 10.28
N THR A 130 -4.88 15.86 9.47
CA THR A 130 -4.48 17.26 9.27
C THR A 130 -5.15 17.83 8.03
N ARG A 131 -6.38 17.39 7.78
CA ARG A 131 -7.37 18.34 7.30
C ARG A 131 -8.15 18.73 8.54
N THR A 132 -7.70 19.80 9.19
CA THR A 132 -8.32 20.37 10.39
C THR A 132 -9.71 20.82 10.02
N TYR A 133 -10.66 19.90 10.01
CA TYR A 133 -12.05 20.26 9.91
C TYR A 133 -12.42 20.82 11.28
N GLY A 134 -12.83 22.10 11.28
CA GLY A 134 -13.27 22.80 12.47
C GLY A 134 -14.41 22.07 13.21
N PRO A 135 -14.87 22.61 14.34
CA PRO A 135 -15.82 21.94 15.23
C PRO A 135 -16.98 21.27 14.47
N ARG A 136 -17.13 19.97 14.74
CA ARG A 136 -18.03 19.04 14.05
C ARG A 136 -19.48 19.54 14.14
N ARG A 137 -20.12 19.78 13.01
CA ARG A 137 -21.59 19.64 12.97
C ARG A 137 -21.89 18.15 12.91
N ILE A 138 -22.52 17.64 13.98
CA ILE A 138 -23.10 16.30 14.00
C ILE A 138 -23.96 16.15 12.74
N PHE A 139 -23.66 15.10 11.97
CA PHE A 139 -24.41 14.79 10.77
C PHE A 139 -25.88 14.58 11.13
N ARG A 140 -26.80 15.32 10.49
CA ARG A 140 -28.23 15.16 10.75
C ARG A 140 -28.75 13.97 9.93
N PRO A 141 -29.40 12.97 10.56
CA PRO A 141 -29.86 11.76 9.86
C PRO A 141 -30.76 12.02 8.65
N ARG A 142 -31.51 13.13 8.65
CA ARG A 142 -32.43 13.52 7.57
C ARG A 142 -31.76 13.92 6.25
N THR A 143 -30.43 14.12 6.21
CA THR A 143 -29.70 14.46 4.97
C THR A 143 -28.69 13.38 4.56
N GLY A 144 -28.87 12.14 5.04
CA GLY A 144 -28.11 10.98 4.61
C GLY A 144 -28.91 10.10 3.64
N PRO A 145 -28.24 9.35 2.76
CA PRO A 145 -26.79 9.28 2.58
C PRO A 145 -26.23 10.50 1.80
N VAL A 146 -25.03 10.97 2.17
CA VAL A 146 -24.49 12.26 1.67
C VAL A 146 -24.40 12.36 0.14
N ASN A 147 -24.11 11.26 -0.55
CA ASN A 147 -24.03 11.20 -2.01
C ASN A 147 -25.38 11.41 -2.71
N GLN A 148 -26.51 11.32 -2.00
CA GLN A 148 -27.84 11.60 -2.55
C GLN A 148 -28.30 13.05 -2.33
N HIS A 149 -27.65 13.78 -1.42
CA HIS A 149 -28.12 15.11 -1.01
C HIS A 149 -27.09 16.23 -1.22
N TRP A 150 -25.81 15.89 -1.38
CA TRP A 150 -24.71 16.84 -1.53
C TRP A 150 -24.10 16.71 -2.93
N SER A 151 -23.63 17.83 -3.48
CA SER A 151 -22.80 17.78 -4.68
C SER A 151 -21.47 17.07 -4.39
N TRP A 152 -20.89 16.44 -5.41
CA TRP A 152 -19.58 15.79 -5.28
C TRP A 152 -18.49 16.74 -4.80
N ASP A 153 -18.45 18.00 -5.27
CA ASP A 153 -17.48 18.99 -4.80
C ASP A 153 -17.61 19.23 -3.29
N ARG A 154 -18.84 19.29 -2.76
CA ARG A 154 -19.08 19.42 -1.32
C ARG A 154 -18.59 18.18 -0.56
N ILE A 155 -18.80 16.98 -1.08
CA ILE A 155 -18.37 15.72 -0.44
C ILE A 155 -16.84 15.64 -0.38
N LEU A 156 -16.15 15.88 -1.50
CA LEU A 156 -14.68 15.77 -1.63
C LEU A 156 -13.91 16.83 -0.82
N ARG A 157 -14.59 17.92 -0.42
CA ARG A 157 -14.05 18.97 0.47
C ARG A 157 -14.53 18.84 1.91
N SER A 158 -15.29 17.80 2.24
CA SER A 158 -15.83 17.57 3.58
C SER A 158 -15.00 16.60 4.42
N CYS A 159 -15.27 16.60 5.73
CA CYS A 159 -14.65 15.69 6.69
C CYS A 159 -15.25 14.30 6.76
N TYR A 160 -16.30 14.05 6.00
CA TYR A 160 -16.99 12.77 6.05
C TYR A 160 -16.23 11.75 5.21
N ILE A 161 -15.99 10.60 5.80
CA ILE A 161 -15.39 9.45 5.13
C ILE A 161 -16.49 8.49 4.69
N LYS A 162 -16.29 7.81 3.56
CA LYS A 162 -17.22 6.79 3.07
C LYS A 162 -17.19 5.53 3.94
N GLN A 163 -15.99 5.12 4.34
CA GLN A 163 -15.70 3.88 5.07
C GLN A 163 -14.32 3.97 5.74
N ALA A 164 -13.93 2.92 6.48
CA ALA A 164 -12.64 2.85 7.14
C ALA A 164 -11.46 2.99 6.15
N ASP A 165 -10.50 3.85 6.48
CA ASP A 165 -9.26 4.06 5.70
C ASP A 165 -8.04 3.74 6.57
N VAL A 166 -7.65 4.65 7.46
CA VAL A 166 -6.59 4.37 8.45
C VAL A 166 -6.93 3.16 9.31
N LEU A 167 -8.18 3.09 9.81
CA LEU A 167 -8.66 1.96 10.61
C LEU A 167 -8.63 0.63 9.84
N GLN A 168 -8.71 0.66 8.51
CA GLN A 168 -8.65 -0.55 7.68
C GLN A 168 -7.23 -1.15 7.65
N GLY A 169 -6.21 -0.34 7.92
CA GLY A 169 -4.80 -0.76 7.90
C GLY A 169 -4.21 -1.02 9.29
N LEU A 170 -4.94 -0.73 10.37
CA LEU A 170 -4.56 -1.12 11.72
C LEU A 170 -4.83 -2.62 11.92
#